data_AF-A0A6V6YPE2-F1
#
_entry.id   AF-A0A6V6YPE2-F1
#
_cell.length_a   1.000
_cell.length_b   1.000
_cell.length_c   1.000
_cell.angle_alpha   90.00
_cell.angle_beta   90.00
_cell.angle_gamma   90.00
#
_symmetry.space_group_name_H-M   'P 1'
#
loop_
_entity.id
_entity.type
_entity.pdbx_description
1 polymer ?
#
loop_
_entity_poly.entity_id
_entity_poly.type
_entity_poly.pdbx_seq_one_letter_code
_entity_poly.pdbx_strand_id
1 'polypeptide(L)'
;MKTIVLVTLLLVTTTFFAQDKYDQFMQKIKIENEIKGYVNNYIDKLANQSNGVTAAQWSQIKTKIDYSPYFLGVKSVLMNNYTPAELDEIVQANDIVSPVNDTGQFIFKPKPVVKEQLYQISRTFGKMINVQIKKLIEKA
;
A
#
# COMPACT_ATOMS: atom_id res chain seq x y z
N MET A 1 -31.41 7.40 -56.28
CA MET A 1 -30.46 6.31 -55.92
C MET A 1 -29.05 6.89 -56.07
N LYS A 2 -28.12 6.90 -55.12
CA LYS A 2 -27.96 6.30 -53.78
C LYS A 2 -27.31 7.37 -52.88
N THR A 3 -27.84 7.60 -51.69
CA THR A 3 -27.17 8.39 -50.65
C THR A 3 -26.18 7.47 -49.94
N ILE A 4 -24.89 7.77 -50.04
CA ILE A 4 -23.86 7.09 -49.24
C ILE A 4 -23.82 7.82 -47.90
N VAL A 5 -24.39 7.20 -46.87
CA VAL A 5 -24.19 7.63 -45.49
C VAL A 5 -22.86 7.04 -45.05
N LEU A 6 -21.85 7.90 -44.94
CA LEU A 6 -20.55 7.57 -44.37
C LEU A 6 -20.74 7.48 -42.85
N VAL A 7 -20.84 6.28 -42.31
CA VAL A 7 -20.81 6.07 -40.85
C VAL A 7 -19.35 6.06 -40.42
N THR A 8 -18.89 7.19 -39.90
CA THR A 8 -17.59 7.29 -39.24
C THR A 8 -17.65 6.49 -37.94
N LEU A 9 -16.99 5.34 -37.92
CA LEU A 9 -16.81 4.54 -36.70
C LEU A 9 -15.84 5.30 -35.78
N LEU A 10 -16.37 6.02 -34.80
CA LEU A 10 -15.55 6.60 -33.73
C LEU A 10 -15.08 5.44 -32.83
N LEU A 11 -13.84 5.01 -33.02
CA LEU A 11 -13.15 4.14 -32.07
C LEU A 11 -12.90 4.94 -30.79
N VAL A 12 -13.82 4.84 -29.83
CA VAL A 12 -13.54 5.18 -28.44
C VAL A 12 -12.54 4.14 -27.95
N THR A 13 -11.26 4.46 -28.03
CA THR A 13 -10.24 3.68 -27.34
C THR A 13 -10.43 3.92 -25.85
N THR A 14 -11.16 3.03 -25.20
CA THR A 14 -11.15 2.95 -23.74
C THR A 14 -9.71 2.60 -23.36
N THR A 15 -8.94 3.59 -22.91
CA THR A 15 -7.69 3.36 -22.21
C THR A 15 -8.03 2.63 -20.92
N PHE A 16 -8.04 1.30 -20.97
CA PHE A 16 -7.84 0.49 -19.78
C PHE A 16 -6.45 0.87 -19.27
N PHE A 17 -6.40 1.72 -18.23
CA PHE A 17 -5.18 1.93 -17.48
C PHE A 17 -4.86 0.60 -16.79
N ALA A 18 -4.04 -0.22 -17.44
CA ALA A 18 -3.51 -1.42 -16.82
C ALA A 18 -2.84 -0.99 -15.53
N GLN A 19 -3.36 -1.45 -14.39
CA GLN A 19 -2.79 -1.14 -13.10
C GLN A 19 -1.34 -1.60 -13.07
N ASP A 20 -0.44 -0.75 -12.59
CA ASP A 20 0.99 -1.05 -12.57
C ASP A 20 1.30 -2.34 -11.80
N LYS A 21 2.19 -3.17 -12.34
CA LYS A 21 2.46 -4.53 -11.83
C LYS A 21 2.97 -4.53 -10.39
N TYR A 22 3.70 -3.48 -10.01
CA TYR A 22 4.16 -3.29 -8.63
C TYR A 22 3.00 -2.98 -7.67
N ASP A 23 2.00 -2.22 -8.12
CA ASP A 23 0.79 -1.96 -7.33
C ASP A 23 -0.05 -3.23 -7.17
N GLN A 24 -0.19 -4.03 -8.23
CA GLN A 24 -0.86 -5.34 -8.16
C GLN A 24 -0.16 -6.28 -7.17
N PHE A 25 1.18 -6.32 -7.20
CA PHE A 25 1.97 -7.10 -6.24
C PHE A 25 1.73 -6.62 -4.81
N MET A 26 1.83 -5.31 -4.55
CA MET A 26 1.56 -4.73 -3.23
C MET A 26 0.14 -5.04 -2.71
N GLN A 27 -0.86 -5.06 -3.60
CA GLN A 27 -2.22 -5.48 -3.27
C GLN A 27 -2.31 -6.97 -2.92
N LYS A 28 -1.67 -7.84 -3.71
CA LYS A 28 -1.65 -9.29 -3.45
C LYS A 28 -1.02 -9.63 -2.09
N ILE A 29 0.03 -8.91 -1.70
CA ILE A 29 0.66 -9.08 -0.38
C ILE A 29 -0.08 -8.32 0.74
N LYS A 30 -1.19 -7.64 0.42
CA LYS A 30 -2.04 -6.88 1.35
C LYS A 30 -1.27 -5.87 2.22
N ILE A 31 -0.18 -5.28 1.70
CA ILE A 31 0.71 -4.42 2.50
C ILE A 31 -0.02 -3.22 3.09
N GLU A 32 -1.01 -2.69 2.38
CA GLU A 32 -1.84 -1.57 2.84
C GLU A 32 -2.65 -1.91 4.10
N ASN A 33 -3.27 -3.10 4.13
CA ASN A 33 -4.05 -3.54 5.27
C ASN A 33 -3.15 -3.79 6.49
N GLU A 34 -2.00 -4.44 6.26
CA GLU A 34 -1.03 -4.74 7.31
C GLU A 34 -0.49 -3.46 7.94
N ILE A 35 0.02 -2.52 7.13
CA ILE A 35 0.61 -1.28 7.66
C ILE A 35 -0.44 -0.42 8.37
N LYS A 36 -1.65 -0.29 7.82
CA LYS A 36 -2.74 0.44 8.49
C LYS A 36 -3.12 -0.20 9.82
N GLY A 37 -3.14 -1.54 9.89
CA GLY A 37 -3.35 -2.27 11.13
C GLY A 37 -2.30 -1.94 12.19
N TYR A 38 -1.01 -1.99 11.83
CA TYR A 38 0.08 -1.62 12.76
C TYR A 38 -0.01 -0.17 13.24
N VAL A 39 -0.29 0.78 12.33
CA VAL A 39 -0.40 2.19 12.69
C VAL A 39 -1.62 2.45 13.56
N ASN A 40 -2.77 1.84 13.27
CA ASN A 40 -3.97 1.97 14.11
C ASN A 40 -3.72 1.44 15.52
N ASN A 41 -3.10 0.25 15.64
CA ASN A 41 -2.72 -0.32 16.93
C ASN A 41 -1.75 0.59 17.70
N TYR A 42 -0.83 1.25 17.00
CA TYR A 42 0.08 2.21 17.60
C TYR A 42 -0.66 3.46 18.09
N ILE A 43 -1.57 4.01 17.29
CA ILE A 43 -2.41 5.16 17.68
C ILE A 43 -3.29 4.80 18.88
N ASP A 44 -3.86 3.59 18.94
CA ASP A 44 -4.66 3.14 20.09
C ASP A 44 -3.85 3.06 21.37
N LYS A 45 -2.59 2.63 21.30
CA LYS A 45 -1.68 2.66 22.46
C LYS A 45 -1.41 4.09 22.94
N LEU A 46 -1.21 5.04 22.02
CA LEU A 46 -1.03 6.45 22.36
C LEU A 46 -2.29 7.06 22.96
N ALA A 47 -3.47 6.72 22.43
CA ALA A 47 -4.75 7.18 22.94
C ALA A 47 -4.98 6.76 24.39
N ASN A 48 -4.64 5.51 24.74
CA ASN A 48 -4.75 4.98 26.09
C ASN A 48 -3.76 5.62 27.09
N GLN A 49 -2.73 6.32 26.61
CA GLN A 49 -1.71 6.97 27.42
C GLN A 49 -1.87 8.50 27.49
N SER A 50 -2.80 9.06 26.71
CA SER A 50 -2.98 10.50 26.57
C SER A 50 -4.07 11.02 27.49
N ASN A 51 -3.74 12.06 28.26
CA ASN A 51 -4.73 12.87 28.96
C ASN A 51 -5.02 14.12 28.13
N GLY A 52 -6.29 14.38 27.80
CA GLY A 52 -6.73 15.61 27.16
C GLY A 52 -7.06 15.54 25.67
N VAL A 53 -6.83 14.40 25.00
CA VAL A 53 -7.30 14.17 23.62
C VAL A 53 -8.49 13.21 23.64
N THR A 54 -9.61 13.63 23.05
CA THR A 54 -10.86 12.88 23.05
C THR A 54 -10.82 11.67 22.10
N ALA A 55 -11.66 10.67 22.35
CA ALA A 55 -11.80 9.51 21.46
C ALA A 55 -12.17 9.92 20.01
N ALA A 56 -12.98 10.96 19.84
CA ALA A 56 -13.35 11.49 18.54
C ALA A 56 -12.12 12.06 17.79
N GLN A 57 -11.26 12.82 18.48
CA GLN A 57 -10.02 13.33 17.90
C GLN A 57 -9.07 12.19 17.51
N TRP A 58 -8.92 11.16 18.34
CA TRP A 58 -8.13 9.97 18.00
C TRP A 58 -8.66 9.22 16.78
N SER A 59 -9.98 9.08 16.66
CA SER A 59 -10.60 8.50 15.46
C SER A 59 -10.29 9.32 14.20
N GLN A 60 -10.30 10.66 14.29
CA GLN A 60 -9.92 11.52 13.16
C GLN A 60 -8.44 11.43 12.81
N ILE A 61 -7.55 11.25 13.81
CA ILE A 61 -6.12 11.09 13.57
C ILE A 61 -5.88 9.84 12.71
N LYS A 62 -6.52 8.71 13.03
CA LYS A 62 -6.39 7.46 12.25
C LYS A 62 -6.72 7.64 10.77
N THR A 63 -7.72 8.45 10.43
CA THR A 63 -8.15 8.67 9.04
C THR A 63 -7.29 9.69 8.29
N LYS A 64 -6.47 10.47 8.99
CA LYS A 64 -5.66 11.58 8.43
C LYS A 64 -4.17 11.25 8.29
N ILE A 65 -3.74 10.05 8.66
CA ILE A 65 -2.36 9.62 8.42
C ILE A 65 -2.13 9.48 6.90
N ASP A 66 -1.12 10.17 6.41
CA ASP A 66 -0.64 10.03 5.04
C ASP A 66 0.34 8.85 4.95
N TYR A 67 -0.06 7.80 4.22
CA TYR A 67 0.72 6.60 3.95
C TYR A 67 1.44 6.66 2.60
N SER A 68 1.22 7.69 1.78
CA SER A 68 1.77 7.78 0.42
C SER A 68 3.30 7.65 0.40
N PRO A 69 4.06 8.30 1.30
CA PRO A 69 5.52 8.16 1.34
C PRO A 69 5.98 6.71 1.58
N TYR A 70 5.22 5.94 2.36
CA TYR A 70 5.53 4.53 2.62
C TYR A 70 5.30 3.69 1.37
N PHE A 71 4.12 3.80 0.75
CA PHE A 71 3.80 2.99 -0.45
C PHE A 71 4.69 3.34 -1.64
N LEU A 72 5.01 4.62 -1.85
CA LEU A 72 5.97 5.05 -2.87
C LEU A 72 7.36 4.49 -2.60
N GLY A 73 7.80 4.49 -1.34
CA GLY A 73 9.08 3.91 -0.93
C GLY A 73 9.15 2.40 -1.17
N VAL A 74 8.12 1.66 -0.77
CA VAL A 74 8.04 0.21 -1.03
C VAL A 74 8.03 -0.09 -2.53
N LYS A 75 7.20 0.63 -3.29
CA LYS A 75 7.12 0.49 -4.74
C LYS A 75 8.48 0.72 -5.40
N SER A 76 9.20 1.77 -5.00
CA SER A 76 10.55 2.05 -5.49
C SER A 76 11.54 0.91 -5.19
N VAL A 77 11.50 0.34 -3.99
CA VAL A 77 12.32 -0.83 -3.64
C VAL A 77 11.99 -2.02 -4.54
N LEU A 78 10.70 -2.29 -4.80
CA LEU A 78 10.30 -3.37 -5.69
C LEU A 78 10.81 -3.13 -7.13
N MET A 79 10.59 -1.93 -7.66
CA MET A 79 11.03 -1.53 -9.02
C MET A 79 12.54 -1.62 -9.22
N ASN A 80 13.33 -1.35 -8.18
CA ASN A 80 14.78 -1.36 -8.26
C ASN A 80 15.40 -2.76 -8.13
N ASN A 81 14.65 -3.76 -7.64
CA ASN A 81 15.20 -5.06 -7.30
C ASN A 81 14.51 -6.25 -7.98
N TYR A 82 13.34 -6.02 -8.58
CA TYR A 82 12.54 -7.04 -9.25
C TYR A 82 11.98 -6.48 -10.54
N THR A 83 12.03 -7.30 -11.58
CA THR A 83 11.24 -7.10 -12.79
C THR A 83 9.78 -7.47 -12.54
N PRO A 84 8.83 -6.98 -13.37
CA PRO A 84 7.45 -7.40 -13.29
C PRO A 84 7.26 -8.92 -13.43
N ALA A 85 8.08 -9.58 -14.26
CA ALA A 85 8.04 -11.03 -14.44
C ALA A 85 8.47 -11.79 -13.18
N GLU A 86 9.55 -11.36 -12.51
CA GLU A 86 9.97 -11.94 -11.23
C GLU A 86 8.89 -11.77 -10.15
N LEU A 87 8.17 -10.65 -10.13
CA LEU A 87 7.06 -10.45 -9.19
C LEU A 87 5.87 -11.36 -9.49
N ASP A 88 5.54 -11.57 -10.77
CA ASP A 88 4.52 -12.53 -11.19
C ASP A 88 4.94 -13.97 -10.83
N GLU A 89 6.21 -14.34 -11.01
CA GLU A 89 6.75 -15.63 -10.57
C GLU A 89 6.69 -15.79 -9.05
N ILE A 90 7.02 -14.75 -8.27
CA ILE A 90 6.88 -14.77 -6.81
C ILE A 90 5.42 -14.98 -6.43
N VAL A 91 4.48 -14.30 -7.10
CA VAL A 91 3.06 -14.49 -6.86
C VAL A 91 2.63 -15.92 -7.17
N GLN A 92 3.00 -16.45 -8.34
CA GLN A 92 2.63 -17.79 -8.79
C GLN A 92 3.27 -18.89 -7.94
N ALA A 93 4.56 -18.78 -7.61
CA ALA A 93 5.26 -19.73 -6.76
C ALA A 93 4.68 -19.77 -5.35
N ASN A 94 4.13 -18.65 -4.86
CA ASN A 94 3.38 -18.62 -3.62
C ASN A 94 1.93 -19.11 -3.79
N ASP A 95 1.40 -19.28 -5.00
CA ASP A 95 0.02 -19.69 -5.32
C ASP A 95 -0.17 -21.22 -5.50
N ILE A 96 0.90 -22.02 -5.67
CA ILE A 96 0.75 -23.42 -6.14
C ILE A 96 0.35 -24.44 -5.05
N VAL A 97 0.37 -24.12 -3.74
CA VAL A 97 -0.01 -25.10 -2.69
C VAL A 97 -0.73 -24.50 -1.47
N SER A 98 -1.54 -23.45 -1.64
CA SER A 98 -2.22 -22.66 -0.59
C SER A 98 -1.36 -21.47 -0.09
N PRO A 99 -1.69 -20.21 -0.45
CA PRO A 99 -0.78 -19.07 -0.31
C PRO A 99 -0.84 -18.43 1.08
N VAL A 100 -1.17 -19.22 2.09
CA VAL A 100 -1.48 -18.75 3.42
C VAL A 100 -0.96 -19.74 4.45
N ASN A 101 -0.20 -19.27 5.44
CA ASN A 101 -0.12 -20.01 6.71
C ASN A 101 -1.56 -20.22 7.24
N ASP A 102 -1.72 -20.97 8.33
CA ASP A 102 -3.02 -21.28 8.95
C ASP A 102 -3.94 -20.05 9.20
N THR A 103 -3.46 -18.82 9.00
CA THR A 103 -4.14 -17.54 9.16
C THR A 103 -4.51 -16.77 7.88
N GLY A 104 -4.23 -17.24 6.66
CA GLY A 104 -4.69 -16.52 5.46
C GLY A 104 -3.70 -15.50 4.84
N GLN A 105 -2.39 -15.54 5.16
CA GLN A 105 -1.43 -14.51 4.71
C GLN A 105 -0.35 -14.98 3.71
N PHE A 106 -0.20 -14.19 2.62
CA PHE A 106 0.88 -14.29 1.63
C PHE A 106 2.26 -14.04 2.26
N ILE A 107 3.18 -15.02 2.18
CA ILE A 107 4.51 -14.90 2.80
C ILE A 107 5.57 -14.53 1.75
N PHE A 108 5.68 -13.24 1.46
CA PHE A 108 6.81 -12.71 0.68
C PHE A 108 8.11 -12.83 1.48
N LYS A 109 9.10 -13.56 0.95
CA LYS A 109 10.46 -13.65 1.53
C LYS A 109 11.46 -12.90 0.65
N PRO A 110 11.66 -11.58 0.85
CA PRO A 110 12.58 -10.79 0.05
C PRO A 110 14.05 -11.22 0.23
N LYS A 111 14.89 -10.92 -0.78
CA LYS A 111 16.35 -11.04 -0.67
C LYS A 111 16.85 -10.17 0.52
N PRO A 112 17.98 -10.51 1.18
CA PRO A 112 18.46 -9.75 2.35
C PRO A 112 18.60 -8.23 2.11
N VAL A 113 19.11 -7.83 0.94
CA VAL A 113 19.24 -6.40 0.56
C VAL A 113 17.89 -5.70 0.46
N VAL A 114 16.90 -6.37 -0.13
CA VAL A 114 15.53 -5.86 -0.25
C VAL A 114 14.89 -5.74 1.14
N LYS A 115 15.08 -6.75 1.99
CA LYS A 115 14.61 -6.73 3.37
C LYS A 115 15.14 -5.51 4.13
N GLU A 116 16.44 -5.22 4.00
CA GLU A 116 17.06 -4.07 4.65
C GLU A 116 16.50 -2.75 4.10
N GLN A 117 16.34 -2.61 2.80
CA GLN A 117 15.74 -1.41 2.19
C GLN A 117 14.29 -1.19 2.66
N LEU A 118 13.46 -2.24 2.68
CA LEU A 118 12.09 -2.18 3.19
C LEU A 118 12.05 -1.83 4.69
N TYR A 119 13.01 -2.33 5.46
CA TYR A 119 13.17 -1.98 6.86
C TYR A 119 13.48 -0.49 7.04
N GLN A 120 14.38 0.08 6.25
CA GLN A 120 14.70 1.51 6.31
C GLN A 120 13.51 2.39 5.90
N ILE A 121 12.73 1.98 4.89
CA ILE A 121 11.47 2.65 4.54
C ILE A 121 10.51 2.63 5.74
N SER A 122 10.33 1.47 6.37
CA SER A 122 9.45 1.30 7.52
C SER A 122 9.89 2.12 8.74
N ARG A 123 11.20 2.18 9.03
CA ARG A 123 11.75 3.03 10.10
C ARG A 123 11.53 4.51 9.85
N THR A 124 11.75 4.95 8.62
CA THR A 124 11.56 6.34 8.21
C THR A 124 10.10 6.73 8.36
N PHE A 125 9.20 5.88 7.86
CA PHE A 125 7.76 6.07 8.01
C PHE A 125 7.32 6.09 9.48
N GLY A 126 7.85 5.18 10.32
CA GLY A 126 7.61 5.17 11.77
C GLY A 126 7.93 6.51 12.45
N LYS A 127 9.05 7.14 12.08
CA LYS A 127 9.39 8.49 12.57
C LYS A 127 8.41 9.55 12.06
N MET A 128 7.99 9.46 10.80
CA MET A 128 7.02 10.38 10.21
C MET A 128 5.65 10.29 10.89
N ILE A 129 5.18 9.09 11.24
CA ILE A 129 3.90 8.89 11.94
C ILE A 129 3.85 9.74 13.21
N ASN A 130 4.90 9.72 14.03
CA ASN A 130 4.96 10.52 15.25
C ASN A 130 4.85 12.03 14.98
N VAL A 131 5.47 12.52 13.90
CA VAL A 131 5.37 13.92 13.49
C VAL A 131 3.95 14.25 13.00
N GLN A 132 3.34 13.35 12.22
CA GLN A 132 1.98 13.53 11.73
C GLN A 132 0.96 13.58 12.88
N ILE A 133 1.03 12.63 13.82
CA ILE A 133 0.14 12.56 14.99
C ILE A 133 0.25 13.86 15.81
N LYS A 134 1.46 14.31 16.14
CA LYS A 134 1.66 15.56 16.91
C LYS A 134 1.01 16.76 16.22
N LYS A 135 1.26 16.93 14.92
CA LYS A 135 0.66 18.01 14.12
C LYS A 135 -0.87 17.93 14.05
N LEU A 136 -1.44 16.73 14.07
CA LEU A 136 -2.89 16.53 14.04
C LEU A 136 -3.52 16.82 15.39
N ILE A 137 -2.84 16.53 16.50
CA ILE A 137 -3.28 16.88 17.86
C ILE A 137 -3.26 18.40 18.06
N GLU A 138 -2.19 19.08 17.64
CA GLU A 138 -2.06 20.55 17.76
C GLU A 138 -3.14 21.34 16.98
N LYS A 139 -3.77 20.71 15.99
CA LYS A 139 -4.81 21.30 15.14
C LYS A 139 -6.23 20.87 15.52
N ALA A 140 -6.38 19.97 16.48
CA ALA A 140 -7.64 19.35 16.86
C ALA A 140 -8.23 19.97 18.14
#